data_AF-A0A7Y3E8H3-F1
#
_entry.id   AF-A0A7Y3E8H3-F1
#
_cell.length_a   1.000
_cell.length_b   1.000
_cell.length_c   1.000
_cell.angle_alpha   90.00
_cell.angle_beta   90.00
_cell.angle_gamma   90.00
#
_symmetry.space_group_name_H-M   'P 1'
#
loop_
_entity.id
_entity.type
_entity.pdbx_description
1 polymer ?
#
loop_
_entity_poly.entity_id
_entity_poly.type
_entity_poly.pdbx_seq_one_letter_code
_entity_poly.pdbx_strand_id
1 'polypeptide(L)'
;MGLTFITSGLRKMPGVKFTQLPVDNPVGLFFEGMYETGFYWNFIGYFQIVAGIILMTPWLKRLSPLLIFPVTLNIFLVSVSLNMKGTPLITAMMVLANLYLILWHLRSYTPLFKLKGS
;
A
#
# COMPACT_ATOMS: atom_id res chain seq x y z
N MET A 1 -6.61 -6.41 -4.25
CA MET A 1 -5.64 -6.19 -3.16
C MET A 1 -4.24 -6.62 -3.60
N GLY A 2 -3.90 -7.91 -3.71
CA GLY A 2 -2.55 -8.33 -4.13
C GLY A 2 -2.14 -7.80 -5.52
N LEU A 3 -2.96 -8.06 -6.54
CA LEU A 3 -2.68 -7.62 -7.92
C LEU A 3 -2.62 -6.10 -8.07
N THR A 4 -3.46 -5.35 -7.35
CA THR A 4 -3.47 -3.87 -7.37
C THR A 4 -2.19 -3.27 -6.79
N PHE A 5 -1.58 -3.94 -5.82
CA PHE A 5 -0.29 -3.55 -5.26
C PHE A 5 0.87 -3.84 -6.23
N ILE A 6 0.84 -5.00 -6.89
CA ILE A 6 1.86 -5.37 -7.90
C ILE A 6 1.82 -4.40 -9.09
N THR A 7 0.65 -4.13 -9.65
CA THR A 7 0.52 -3.22 -10.81
C THR A 7 0.87 -1.77 -10.46
N SER A 8 0.54 -1.31 -9.25
CA SER A 8 0.98 0.00 -8.73
C SER A 8 2.50 0.09 -8.57
N GLY A 9 3.13 -0.95 -8.00
CA GLY A 9 4.58 -0.97 -7.77
C GLY A 9 5.38 -1.03 -9.07
N LEU A 10 4.90 -1.78 -10.06
CA LEU A 10 5.48 -1.83 -11.42
C LEU A 10 5.50 -0.46 -12.11
N ARG A 11 4.49 0.39 -11.87
CA ARG A 11 4.48 1.77 -12.40
C ARG A 11 5.50 2.70 -11.75
N LYS A 12 6.13 2.29 -10.66
CA LYS A 12 7.18 3.04 -9.95
C LYS A 12 8.59 2.49 -10.25
N MET A 13 8.71 1.63 -11.26
CA MET A 13 9.99 1.19 -11.78
C MET A 13 10.71 2.33 -12.53
N PRO A 14 12.04 2.26 -12.65
CA PRO A 14 12.83 3.34 -13.24
C PRO A 14 12.36 3.70 -14.65
N GLY A 15 12.19 4.99 -14.89
CA GLY A 15 11.85 5.55 -16.21
C GLY A 15 10.37 5.85 -16.46
N VAL A 16 9.45 5.59 -15.50
CA VAL A 16 8.02 5.90 -15.65
C VAL A 16 7.57 6.89 -14.59
N LYS A 17 7.10 8.07 -15.03
CA LYS A 17 6.44 9.04 -14.15
C LYS A 17 5.08 8.52 -13.71
N PHE A 18 4.77 8.65 -12.42
CA PHE A 18 3.49 8.19 -11.86
C PHE A 18 2.29 8.99 -12.37
N THR A 19 2.51 10.28 -12.66
CA THR A 19 1.50 11.17 -13.22
C THR A 19 2.15 12.05 -14.27
N GLN A 20 1.36 12.48 -15.26
CA GLN A 20 1.73 13.55 -16.20
C GLN A 20 1.19 14.91 -15.72
N LEU A 21 0.74 15.01 -14.47
CA LEU A 21 0.23 16.27 -13.94
C LEU A 21 1.39 17.27 -13.82
N PRO A 22 1.18 18.51 -14.25
CA PRO A 22 2.19 19.54 -14.10
C PRO A 22 2.44 19.87 -12.61
N VAL A 23 3.62 20.41 -12.33
CA VAL A 23 4.13 20.68 -10.96
C VAL A 23 3.42 21.85 -10.27
N ASP A 24 2.59 22.60 -11.00
CA ASP A 24 1.64 23.58 -10.47
C ASP A 24 0.48 22.90 -9.73
N ASN A 25 0.21 21.62 -10.03
CA ASN A 25 -0.72 20.80 -9.27
C ASN A 25 -0.01 20.17 -8.06
N PRO A 26 -0.57 20.25 -6.83
CA PRO A 26 0.02 19.64 -5.63
C PRO A 26 0.33 18.14 -5.78
N VAL A 27 -0.51 17.42 -6.54
CA VAL A 27 -0.30 16.00 -6.86
C VAL A 27 0.94 15.84 -7.74
N GLY A 28 1.03 16.63 -8.81
CA GLY A 28 2.16 16.62 -9.73
C GLY A 28 3.47 16.96 -9.01
N LEU A 29 3.47 18.02 -8.19
CA LEU A 29 4.64 18.44 -7.41
C LEU A 29 5.12 17.35 -6.45
N PHE A 30 4.20 16.71 -5.72
CA PHE A 30 4.54 15.65 -4.76
C PHE A 30 5.15 14.43 -5.45
N PHE A 31 4.54 13.96 -6.55
CA PHE A 31 5.02 12.79 -7.27
C PHE A 31 6.29 13.07 -8.08
N GLU A 32 6.44 14.27 -8.65
CA GLU A 32 7.67 14.70 -9.31
C GLU A 32 8.81 14.79 -8.30
N GLY A 33 8.60 15.45 -7.15
CA GLY A 33 9.60 15.53 -6.09
C GLY A 33 10.03 14.16 -5.57
N MET A 34 9.11 13.21 -5.46
CA MET A 34 9.46 11.82 -5.14
C MET A 34 10.18 11.11 -6.28
N TYR A 35 9.80 11.32 -7.53
CA TYR A 35 10.46 10.72 -8.70
C TYR A 35 11.94 11.14 -8.79
N GLU A 36 12.22 12.43 -8.57
CA GLU A 36 13.56 13.00 -8.56
C GLU A 36 14.49 12.39 -7.49
N THR A 37 13.93 11.81 -6.41
CA THR A 37 14.74 11.11 -5.40
C THR A 37 15.40 9.82 -5.91
N GLY A 38 14.94 9.27 -7.03
CA GLY A 38 15.49 8.07 -7.67
C GLY A 38 15.43 6.80 -6.81
N PHE A 39 16.35 6.65 -5.86
CA PHE A 39 16.45 5.48 -4.98
C PHE A 39 15.18 5.28 -4.15
N TYR A 40 14.67 6.34 -3.52
CA TYR A 40 13.48 6.24 -2.66
C TYR A 40 12.22 5.92 -3.47
N TRP A 41 12.10 6.48 -4.68
CA TRP A 41 11.02 6.11 -5.63
C TRP A 41 11.01 4.62 -5.94
N ASN A 42 12.16 4.08 -6.33
CA ASN A 42 12.33 2.66 -6.64
C ASN A 42 12.06 1.79 -5.41
N PHE A 43 12.54 2.20 -4.24
CA PHE A 43 12.30 1.49 -2.97
C PHE A 43 10.81 1.32 -2.67
N ILE A 44 10.01 2.38 -2.84
CA ILE A 44 8.55 2.30 -2.68
C ILE A 44 7.93 1.32 -3.68
N GLY A 45 8.38 1.37 -4.94
CA GLY A 45 7.91 0.45 -6.00
C GLY A 45 8.17 -1.01 -5.65
N TYR A 46 9.42 -1.35 -5.30
CA TYR A 46 9.79 -2.70 -4.88
C TYR A 46 9.02 -3.15 -3.64
N PHE A 47 8.83 -2.26 -2.67
CA PHE A 47 8.09 -2.56 -1.45
C PHE A 47 6.61 -2.88 -1.76
N GLN A 48 5.97 -2.15 -2.69
CA GLN A 48 4.61 -2.45 -3.14
C GLN A 48 4.50 -3.81 -3.84
N ILE A 49 5.51 -4.19 -4.63
CA ILE A 49 5.56 -5.51 -5.30
C ILE A 49 5.73 -6.63 -4.27
N VAL A 50 6.68 -6.49 -3.34
CA VAL A 50 6.90 -7.45 -2.26
C VAL A 50 5.64 -7.62 -1.40
N ALA A 51 4.99 -6.51 -1.03
CA ALA A 51 3.71 -6.52 -0.34
C ALA A 51 2.64 -7.30 -1.13
N GLY A 52 2.53 -7.05 -2.44
CA GLY A 52 1.60 -7.77 -3.31
C GLY A 52 1.85 -9.28 -3.35
N ILE A 53 3.12 -9.70 -3.45
CA ILE A 53 3.54 -11.12 -3.43
C ILE A 53 3.20 -11.76 -2.09
N ILE A 54 3.49 -11.07 -0.98
CA ILE A 54 3.17 -11.54 0.38
C ILE A 54 1.66 -11.74 0.55
N LEU A 55 0.83 -10.85 -0.01
CA LEU A 55 -0.63 -10.96 0.02
C LEU A 55 -1.13 -12.17 -0.78
N MET A 56 -0.49 -12.50 -1.90
CA MET A 56 -0.84 -13.66 -2.72
C MET A 56 -0.31 -14.99 -2.17
N THR A 57 0.71 -14.96 -1.32
CA THR A 57 1.35 -16.17 -0.79
C THR A 57 0.45 -16.87 0.24
N PRO A 58 0.01 -18.13 0.02
CA PRO A 58 -0.93 -18.84 0.89
C PRO A 58 -0.46 -19.00 2.35
N TRP A 59 0.85 -19.17 2.52
CA TRP A 59 1.50 -19.40 3.82
C TRP A 59 1.47 -18.17 4.73
N LEU A 60 1.41 -16.97 4.14
CA LEU A 60 1.42 -15.69 4.86
C LEU A 60 0.06 -14.99 4.90
N LYS A 61 -1.01 -15.62 4.41
CA LYS A 61 -2.38 -15.04 4.35
C LYS A 61 -2.86 -14.46 5.69
N ARG A 62 -2.40 -15.02 6.81
CA ARG A 62 -2.70 -14.51 8.15
C ARG A 62 -1.85 -13.30 8.53
N LEU A 63 -0.57 -13.22 8.16
CA LEU A 63 0.29 -12.10 8.56
C LEU A 63 0.28 -10.94 7.55
N SER A 64 -0.03 -11.24 6.29
CA SER A 64 0.01 -10.26 5.20
C SER A 64 -0.91 -9.04 5.38
N PRO A 65 -2.13 -9.15 5.93
CA PRO A 65 -2.99 -7.98 6.15
C PRO A 65 -2.36 -6.99 7.14
N LEU A 66 -1.74 -7.50 8.21
CA LEU A 66 -1.06 -6.69 9.23
C LEU A 66 0.15 -5.95 8.64
N LEU A 67 0.97 -6.63 7.84
CA LEU A 67 2.15 -6.04 7.21
C LEU A 67 1.80 -4.97 6.18
N ILE A 68 0.68 -5.13 5.49
CA ILE A 68 0.27 -4.26 4.38
C ILE A 68 -0.60 -3.09 4.85
N PHE A 69 -1.16 -3.19 6.06
CA PHE A 69 -1.97 -2.13 6.68
C PHE A 69 -1.31 -0.75 6.70
N PRO A 70 -0.08 -0.56 7.23
CA PRO A 70 0.58 0.75 7.21
C PRO A 70 0.77 1.29 5.79
N VAL A 71 0.96 0.42 4.81
CA VAL A 71 1.12 0.79 3.39
C VAL A 71 -0.21 1.27 2.80
N THR A 72 -1.28 0.50 2.98
CA THR A 72 -2.62 0.89 2.53
C THR A 72 -3.09 2.19 3.17
N LEU A 73 -2.78 2.37 4.46
CA LEU A 73 -3.13 3.58 5.20
C LEU A 73 -2.35 4.79 4.69
N ASN A 74 -1.05 4.65 4.45
CA ASN A 74 -0.23 5.73 3.89
C ASN A 74 -0.74 6.15 2.51
N ILE A 75 -1.07 5.20 1.63
CA ILE A 75 -1.63 5.49 0.30
C ILE A 75 -2.97 6.25 0.43
N PHE A 76 -3.84 5.86 1.36
CA PHE A 76 -5.09 6.56 1.63
C PHE A 76 -4.85 8.00 2.13
N LEU A 77 -3.94 8.17 3.09
CA LEU A 77 -3.60 9.49 3.62
C LEU A 77 -3.06 10.41 2.54
N VAL A 78 -2.11 9.95 1.72
CA VAL A 78 -1.58 10.73 0.57
C VAL A 78 -2.71 11.14 -0.39
N SER A 79 -3.61 10.20 -0.71
CA SER A 79 -4.75 10.43 -1.59
C SER A 79 -5.68 11.53 -1.08
N VAL A 80 -5.97 11.52 0.23
CA VAL A 80 -6.78 12.55 0.90
C VAL A 80 -6.03 13.87 1.00
N SER A 81 -4.77 13.86 1.45
CA SER A 81 -3.94 15.05 1.64
C SER A 81 -3.75 15.84 0.36
N LEU A 82 -3.60 15.16 -0.78
CA LEU A 82 -3.41 15.80 -2.08
C LEU A 82 -4.73 16.09 -2.81
N ASN A 83 -5.89 15.85 -2.19
CA ASN A 83 -7.22 16.01 -2.79
C ASN A 83 -7.34 15.35 -4.18
N MET A 84 -6.77 14.15 -4.33
CA MET A 84 -6.85 13.41 -5.59
C MET A 84 -8.34 13.16 -5.90
N LYS A 85 -8.87 13.59 -7.05
CA LYS A 85 -10.29 13.37 -7.35
C LYS A 85 -10.52 11.90 -7.72
N GLY A 86 -11.44 11.21 -7.03
CA GLY A 86 -11.82 9.81 -7.30
C GLY A 86 -10.90 8.74 -6.69
N THR A 87 -9.61 9.03 -6.49
CA THR A 87 -8.66 8.10 -5.85
C THR A 87 -8.94 7.81 -4.36
N PRO A 88 -9.36 8.78 -3.51
CA PRO A 88 -9.61 8.58 -2.09
C PRO A 88 -10.64 7.51 -1.82
N LEU A 89 -11.69 7.44 -2.64
CA LEU A 89 -12.74 6.42 -2.53
C LEU A 89 -12.16 5.02 -2.71
N ILE A 90 -11.35 4.82 -3.75
CA ILE A 90 -10.71 3.52 -4.03
C ILE A 90 -9.75 3.14 -2.90
N THR A 91 -8.92 4.09 -2.47
CA THR A 91 -7.94 3.85 -1.40
C THR A 91 -8.60 3.62 -0.03
N ALA A 92 -9.74 4.26 0.23
CA ALA A 92 -10.55 4.01 1.42
C ALA A 92 -11.12 2.59 1.42
N MET A 93 -11.66 2.13 0.28
CA MET A 93 -12.11 0.75 0.12
C MET A 93 -10.97 -0.26 0.32
N MET A 94 -9.75 0.05 -0.13
CA MET A 94 -8.58 -0.79 0.13
C MET A 94 -8.25 -0.89 1.62
N VAL A 95 -8.29 0.22 2.36
CA VAL A 95 -8.08 0.22 3.82
C VAL A 95 -9.17 -0.58 4.52
N LEU A 96 -10.43 -0.39 4.15
CA LEU A 96 -11.57 -1.14 4.71
C LEU A 96 -11.46 -2.64 4.42
N ALA A 97 -11.10 -3.02 3.19
CA ALA A 97 -10.87 -4.42 2.85
C ALA A 97 -9.71 -5.01 3.64
N ASN A 98 -8.65 -4.23 3.90
CA ASN A 98 -7.52 -4.71 4.70
C ASN A 98 -7.93 -4.90 6.16
N LEU A 99 -8.66 -3.93 6.72
CA LEU A 99 -9.20 -4.01 8.07
C LEU A 99 -10.14 -5.21 8.21
N TYR A 100 -11.01 -5.44 7.24
CA TYR A 100 -11.88 -6.63 7.20
C TYR A 100 -11.08 -7.94 7.22
N LEU A 101 -9.99 -8.05 6.45
CA LEU A 101 -9.12 -9.22 6.46
C LEU A 101 -8.43 -9.42 7.82
N ILE A 102 -7.98 -8.35 8.47
CA ILE A 102 -7.42 -8.40 9.82
C ILE A 102 -8.49 -8.91 10.81
N LEU A 103 -9.69 -8.34 10.76
CA LEU A 103 -10.80 -8.74 11.63
C LEU A 103 -11.24 -10.19 11.40
N TRP A 104 -11.28 -10.64 10.14
CA TRP A 104 -11.60 -12.02 9.78
C TRP A 104 -10.59 -13.02 10.36
N HIS A 105 -9.30 -12.65 10.37
CA HIS A 105 -8.24 -13.48 10.93
C HIS A 105 -8.02 -13.30 12.43
N LEU A 106 -8.76 -12.40 13.12
CA LEU A 106 -8.66 -12.19 14.58
C LEU A 106 -8.76 -13.49 15.39
N ARG A 107 -9.71 -14.36 15.05
CA ARG A 107 -9.87 -15.67 15.74
C ARG A 107 -8.67 -16.59 15.53
N SER A 108 -7.93 -16.43 14.44
CA SER A 108 -6.72 -17.21 14.13
C SER A 108 -5.45 -16.65 14.79
N TYR A 109 -5.45 -15.40 15.26
CA TYR A 109 -4.35 -14.80 16.03
C TYR A 109 -4.43 -15.12 17.54
N THR A 110 -5.54 -15.66 18.02
CA THR A 110 -5.74 -16.06 19.43
C THR A 110 -4.62 -16.93 20.03
N PRO A 111 -3.97 -17.85 19.30
CA PRO A 111 -2.83 -18.62 19.82
C PRO A 111 -1.58 -17.77 20.07
N LEU A 112 -1.40 -16.67 19.32
CA LEU A 112 -0.24 -15.78 19.40
C LEU A 112 -0.25 -14.95 20.69
N PHE A 113 -1.44 -14.65 21.21
CA PHE A 113 -1.63 -13.98 22.51
C PHE A 113 -1.69 -14.94 23.70
N LYS A 114 -1.89 -16.25 23.48
CA LYS A 114 -1.91 -17.27 24.54
C LYS A 114 -0.53 -17.79 24.96
N LEU A 115 0.55 -17.45 24.25
CA LEU A 115 1.92 -17.85 24.62
C LEU A 115 2.54 -17.02 25.76
N LYS A 116 1.83 -16.02 26.29
CA LYS A 116 2.25 -15.24 27.47
C LYS A 116 1.36 -15.57 28.66
N GLY A 117 1.39 -16.83 29.09
CA GLY A 117 0.57 -17.32 30.18
C GLY A 117 0.76 -18.82 30.41
N SER A 118 2.00 -19.26 30.63
CA SER A 118 2.32 -20.49 31.33
C SER A 118 3.55 -20.27 32.19
#